data_AF-A0AB32WLP1-F1
#
_entry.id   AF-A0AB32WLP1-F1
#
_cell.length_a   1.000
_cell.length_b   1.000
_cell.length_c   1.000
_cell.angle_alpha   90.00
_cell.angle_beta   90.00
_cell.angle_gamma   90.00
#
_symmetry.space_group_name_H-M   'P 1'
#
loop_
_entity.id
_entity.type
_entity.pdbx_description
1 polymer ?
#
loop_
_entity_poly.entity_id
_entity_poly.type
_entity_poly.pdbx_seq_one_letter_code
_entity_poly.pdbx_strand_id
1 'polypeptide(L)'
;MADGHTSIAFNVDEGDYQTFIQSLRSILSSSTSHNIDVLMPQTHSLSWLDIRLTSGASTIILRIDKRNLYVRGYSRDEGAKFWEFSDSSMISGSSPLAYAGSYVDGYTFIDAAGQDVTRETLQLGLPNLSNAIANLARALDPNSTQNNALQNCARALLVLTQMIAESTRFQLITDHIVKNWYNSAPLTSQLVELQQGFVSFSSAVQRADLPWTDNTPLPNVPNPNRAQIWTVGQAIAALGILMETRPVTS
;
A
#
# COMPACT_ATOMS: atom_id res chain seq x y z
N MET A 1 17.78 19.53 -7.94
CA MET A 1 18.37 18.18 -7.80
C MET A 1 17.39 17.24 -8.47
N ALA A 2 17.85 16.30 -9.30
CA ALA A 2 16.94 15.40 -10.01
C ALA A 2 16.15 14.59 -8.97
N ASP A 3 14.86 14.89 -8.82
CA ASP A 3 13.96 14.11 -7.99
C ASP A 3 14.06 12.67 -8.48
N GLY A 4 14.58 11.78 -7.64
CA GLY A 4 14.82 10.39 -8.01
C GLY A 4 13.49 9.66 -8.15
N HIS A 5 12.87 9.77 -9.32
CA HIS A 5 11.69 9.02 -9.71
C HIS A 5 12.13 7.63 -10.17
N THR A 6 11.82 6.62 -9.38
CA THR A 6 11.87 5.23 -9.84
C THR A 6 10.51 4.89 -10.45
N SER A 7 10.48 4.15 -11.55
CA SER A 7 9.23 3.73 -12.19
C SER A 7 9.18 2.23 -12.40
N ILE A 8 7.99 1.64 -12.24
CA ILE A 8 7.68 0.26 -12.60
C ILE A 8 6.31 0.21 -13.28
N ALA A 9 6.11 -0.74 -14.19
CA ALA A 9 4.83 -0.94 -14.85
C ALA A 9 4.23 -2.30 -14.49
N PHE A 10 2.90 -2.37 -14.43
CA PHE A 10 2.15 -3.60 -14.28
C PHE A 10 0.92 -3.57 -15.21
N ASN A 11 0.92 -4.50 -16.18
CA ASN A 11 -0.26 -4.81 -16.96
C ASN A 11 -1.07 -5.86 -16.21
N VAL A 12 -2.24 -5.50 -15.71
CA VAL A 12 -3.10 -6.38 -14.89
C VAL A 12 -3.62 -7.57 -15.68
N ASP A 13 -3.77 -7.43 -17.00
CA ASP A 13 -4.38 -8.46 -17.84
C ASP A 13 -3.39 -9.56 -18.24
N GLU A 14 -2.08 -9.26 -18.19
CA GLU A 14 -1.00 -10.14 -18.66
C GLU A 14 0.00 -10.49 -17.55
N GLY A 15 0.14 -9.63 -16.55
CA GLY A 15 1.17 -9.73 -15.54
C GLY A 15 0.79 -10.68 -14.41
N ASP A 16 1.81 -11.36 -13.88
CA ASP A 16 1.68 -12.11 -12.64
C ASP A 16 1.75 -11.17 -11.44
N TYR A 17 0.65 -11.12 -10.69
CA TYR A 17 0.50 -10.21 -9.56
C TYR A 17 1.52 -10.47 -8.44
N GLN A 18 1.81 -11.74 -8.14
CA GLN A 18 2.79 -12.08 -7.10
C GLN A 18 4.19 -11.61 -7.46
N THR A 19 4.61 -11.89 -8.70
CA THR A 19 5.90 -11.45 -9.25
C THR A 19 6.02 -9.93 -9.24
N PHE A 20 4.94 -9.23 -9.57
CA PHE A 20 4.89 -7.77 -9.50
C PHE A 20 5.10 -7.26 -8.07
N ILE A 21 4.38 -7.78 -7.07
CA ILE A 21 4.56 -7.38 -5.67
C ILE A 21 5.98 -7.71 -5.16
N GLN A 22 6.55 -8.85 -5.55
CA GLN A 22 7.95 -9.19 -5.21
C GLN A 22 8.93 -8.20 -5.84
N SER A 23 8.69 -7.77 -7.07
CA SER A 23 9.51 -6.75 -7.75
C SER A 23 9.44 -5.40 -7.04
N LEU A 24 8.27 -5.00 -6.52
CA LEU A 24 8.13 -3.79 -5.71
C LEU A 24 9.02 -3.84 -4.47
N ARG A 25 9.01 -4.95 -3.72
CA ARG A 25 9.84 -5.11 -2.52
C ARG A 25 11.33 -5.01 -2.85
N SER A 26 11.76 -5.69 -3.91
CA SER A 26 13.15 -5.66 -4.36
C SER A 26 13.60 -4.24 -4.75
N ILE A 27 12.78 -3.49 -5.50
CA ILE A 27 13.10 -2.11 -5.91
C ILE A 27 13.15 -1.14 -4.72
N LEU A 28 12.33 -1.38 -3.70
CA LEU A 28 12.23 -0.52 -2.52
C LEU A 28 13.22 -0.88 -1.42
N SER A 29 13.86 -2.05 -1.53
CA SER A 29 14.84 -2.54 -0.56
C SER A 29 16.09 -1.66 -0.54
N SER A 30 16.48 -1.23 0.65
CA SER A 30 17.72 -0.50 0.91
C SER A 30 18.72 -1.30 1.73
N SER A 31 18.23 -2.29 2.49
CA SER A 31 19.00 -3.22 3.29
C SER A 31 18.13 -4.44 3.63
N THR A 32 18.65 -5.37 4.43
CA THR A 32 17.88 -6.54 4.90
C THR A 32 17.99 -6.71 6.41
N SER A 33 16.95 -7.29 7.01
CA SER A 33 16.94 -7.76 8.40
C SER A 33 16.19 -9.07 8.43
N HIS A 34 16.78 -10.11 9.03
CA HIS A 34 16.16 -11.44 9.10
C HIS A 34 15.77 -12.02 7.73
N ASN A 35 16.57 -11.73 6.69
CA ASN A 35 16.29 -12.06 5.28
C ASN A 35 15.03 -11.43 4.69
N ILE A 36 14.51 -10.38 5.31
CA ILE A 36 13.42 -9.55 4.78
C ILE A 36 14.02 -8.22 4.31
N ASP A 37 13.58 -7.74 3.16
CA ASP A 37 13.90 -6.41 2.66
C ASP A 37 13.50 -5.32 3.67
N VAL A 38 14.25 -4.21 3.70
CA VAL A 38 13.99 -3.06 4.57
C VAL A 38 13.97 -1.79 3.74
N LEU A 39 12.87 -1.03 3.86
CA LEU A 39 12.72 0.29 3.25
C LEU A 39 13.82 1.25 3.70
N MET A 40 14.08 2.28 2.91
CA MET A 40 15.00 3.34 3.31
C MET A 40 14.51 4.12 4.57
N PRO A 41 15.41 4.67 5.39
CA PRO A 41 15.05 5.48 6.56
C PRO A 41 14.12 6.65 6.23
N GLN A 42 13.20 6.99 7.13
CA GLN A 42 12.32 8.16 6.99
C GLN A 42 13.07 9.49 6.97
N THR A 43 14.28 9.53 7.57
CA THR A 43 15.16 10.70 7.62
C THR A 43 15.76 11.04 6.27
N HIS A 44 15.74 10.12 5.31
CA HIS A 44 16.18 10.39 3.96
C HIS A 44 15.23 11.36 3.25
N SER A 45 15.77 12.07 2.27
CA SER A 45 14.99 12.95 1.41
C SER A 45 13.85 12.19 0.74
N LEU A 46 12.74 12.91 0.53
CA LEU A 46 11.57 12.40 -0.17
C LEU A 46 11.98 11.83 -1.54
N SER A 47 11.52 10.62 -1.83
CA SER A 47 11.80 9.91 -3.08
C SER A 47 10.55 9.13 -3.50
N TRP A 48 10.31 9.10 -4.80
CA TRP A 48 9.07 8.62 -5.37
C TRP A 48 9.25 7.31 -6.13
N LEU A 49 8.28 6.42 -5.97
CA LEU A 49 8.03 5.31 -6.87
C LEU A 49 6.73 5.60 -7.62
N ASP A 50 6.84 5.70 -8.94
CA ASP A 50 5.70 5.82 -9.84
C ASP A 50 5.37 4.44 -10.41
N ILE A 51 4.15 3.97 -10.17
CA ILE A 51 3.66 2.68 -10.64
C ILE A 51 2.66 2.92 -11.77
N ARG A 52 3.05 2.59 -12.99
CA ARG A 52 2.19 2.62 -14.16
C ARG A 52 1.32 1.36 -14.17
N LEU A 53 0.01 1.52 -13.95
CA LEU A 53 -0.95 0.42 -13.92
C LEU A 53 -1.80 0.47 -15.19
N THR A 54 -1.89 -0.65 -15.90
CA THR A 54 -2.65 -0.77 -17.15
C THR A 54 -3.64 -1.94 -17.07
N SER A 55 -4.86 -1.72 -17.55
CA SER A 55 -5.86 -2.78 -17.82
C SER A 55 -6.73 -2.35 -18.99
N GLY A 56 -6.82 -3.20 -20.01
CA GLY A 56 -7.38 -2.89 -21.32
C GLY A 56 -6.73 -1.64 -21.91
N ALA A 57 -7.57 -0.69 -22.33
CA ALA A 57 -7.13 0.61 -22.83
C ALA A 57 -6.88 1.66 -21.72
N SER A 58 -7.13 1.33 -20.46
CA SER A 58 -6.98 2.26 -19.34
C SER A 58 -5.58 2.17 -18.74
N THR A 59 -4.96 3.32 -18.51
CA THR A 59 -3.70 3.44 -17.77
C THR A 59 -3.86 4.50 -16.69
N ILE A 60 -3.17 4.33 -15.56
CA ILE A 60 -2.96 5.37 -14.55
C ILE A 60 -1.52 5.29 -14.03
N ILE A 61 -1.10 6.32 -13.30
CA ILE A 61 0.14 6.31 -12.53
C ILE A 61 -0.19 6.50 -11.05
N LEU A 62 0.17 5.53 -10.21
CA LEU A 62 0.08 5.64 -8.77
C LEU A 62 1.42 6.11 -8.20
N ARG A 63 1.44 7.15 -7.38
CA ARG A 63 2.67 7.67 -6.77
C ARG A 63 2.78 7.28 -5.30
N ILE A 64 3.89 6.65 -4.96
CA ILE A 64 4.19 6.10 -3.63
C ILE A 64 5.46 6.74 -3.05
N ASP A 65 5.41 7.12 -1.78
CA ASP A 65 6.58 7.53 -1.00
C ASP A 65 7.43 6.29 -0.65
N LYS A 66 8.65 6.23 -1.19
CA LYS A 66 9.53 5.06 -1.06
C LYS A 66 9.96 4.75 0.38
N ARG A 67 9.83 5.72 1.29
CA ARG A 67 10.26 5.55 2.68
C ARG A 67 9.25 4.71 3.47
N ASN A 68 7.96 4.84 3.20
CA ASN A 68 6.88 4.27 4.01
C ASN A 68 5.80 3.51 3.21
N LEU A 69 5.92 3.44 1.88
CA LEU A 69 4.93 2.84 0.99
C LEU A 69 3.57 3.56 0.97
N TYR A 70 3.49 4.81 1.44
CA TYR A 70 2.21 5.53 1.44
C TYR A 70 1.89 5.95 0.01
N VAL A 71 0.71 5.55 -0.45
CA VAL A 71 0.12 6.13 -1.66
C VAL A 71 -0.15 7.60 -1.37
N ARG A 72 0.42 8.49 -2.16
CA ARG A 72 0.20 9.95 -2.01
C ARG A 72 -0.80 10.49 -3.00
N GLY A 73 -0.93 9.87 -4.15
CA GLY A 73 -1.83 10.33 -5.19
C GLY A 73 -1.75 9.50 -6.45
N TYR A 74 -2.50 9.92 -7.45
CA TYR A 74 -2.49 9.30 -8.77
C TYR A 74 -2.57 10.34 -9.89
N SER A 75 -2.09 9.96 -11.07
CA SER A 75 -2.32 10.65 -12.32
C SER A 75 -3.06 9.73 -13.29
N ARG A 76 -3.81 10.32 -14.21
CA ARG A 76 -4.57 9.58 -15.23
C ARG A 76 -3.69 9.10 -16.38
N ASP A 77 -2.54 9.71 -16.59
CA ASP A 77 -1.56 9.33 -17.61
C ASP A 77 -0.22 10.02 -17.36
N GLU A 78 0.80 9.69 -18.15
CA GLU A 78 2.06 10.41 -18.22
C GLU A 78 1.82 11.87 -18.65
N GLY A 79 2.44 12.81 -17.93
CA GLY A 79 2.30 14.25 -18.20
C GLY A 79 0.97 14.87 -17.76
N ALA A 80 -0.03 14.08 -17.34
CA ALA A 80 -1.23 14.61 -16.72
C ALA A 80 -0.96 15.08 -15.28
N LYS A 81 -1.82 16.00 -14.82
CA LYS A 81 -1.76 16.54 -13.45
C LYS A 81 -2.04 15.43 -12.43
N PHE A 82 -1.24 15.38 -11.37
CA PHE A 82 -1.50 14.51 -10.22
C PHE A 82 -2.65 15.02 -9.36
N TRP A 83 -3.45 14.09 -8.86
CA TRP A 83 -4.36 14.28 -7.75
C TRP A 83 -3.74 13.69 -6.49
N GLU A 84 -3.61 14.49 -5.46
CA GLU A 84 -2.94 14.14 -4.19
C GLU A 84 -3.96 14.09 -3.06
N PHE A 85 -3.82 13.18 -2.11
CA PHE A 85 -4.70 13.15 -0.93
C PHE A 85 -4.63 14.46 -0.13
N SER A 86 -5.75 14.87 0.48
CA SER A 86 -5.87 16.18 1.13
C SER A 86 -4.99 16.36 2.37
N ASP A 87 -4.55 15.26 2.97
CA ASP A 87 -3.62 15.21 4.11
C ASP A 87 -2.15 15.25 3.68
N SER A 88 -1.88 15.50 2.39
CA SER A 88 -0.54 15.60 1.81
C SER A 88 -0.41 16.84 0.92
N SER A 89 0.80 17.39 0.88
CA SER A 89 1.18 18.52 -0.01
C SER A 89 2.62 18.35 -0.50
N MET A 90 2.96 17.12 -0.88
CA MET A 90 4.30 16.67 -1.23
C MET A 90 4.51 16.60 -2.75
N ILE A 91 3.45 16.48 -3.56
CA ILE A 91 3.55 16.37 -5.01
C ILE A 91 3.44 17.77 -5.63
N SER A 92 4.55 18.29 -6.16
CA SER A 92 4.57 19.61 -6.79
C SER A 92 3.58 19.70 -7.97
N GLY A 93 2.76 20.75 -7.99
CA GLY A 93 1.75 20.99 -9.03
C GLY A 93 0.52 20.07 -8.98
N SER A 94 0.35 19.27 -7.92
CA SER A 94 -0.83 18.44 -7.72
C SER A 94 -2.10 19.27 -7.46
N SER A 95 -3.25 18.63 -7.59
CA SER A 95 -4.51 19.15 -7.05
C SER A 95 -5.01 18.24 -5.92
N PRO A 96 -5.58 18.81 -4.85
CA PRO A 96 -6.03 18.00 -3.73
C PRO A 96 -7.28 17.20 -4.10
N LEU A 97 -7.33 15.95 -3.68
CA LEU A 97 -8.54 15.17 -3.51
C LEU A 97 -9.35 15.77 -2.35
N ALA A 98 -10.66 15.55 -2.34
CA ALA A 98 -11.55 16.03 -1.28
C ALA A 98 -11.44 15.24 0.03
N TYR A 99 -10.61 14.20 0.07
CA TYR A 99 -10.46 13.25 1.17
C TYR A 99 -9.00 12.88 1.42
N ALA A 100 -8.72 12.47 2.65
CA ALA A 100 -7.42 12.02 3.12
C ALA A 100 -7.12 10.57 2.71
N GLY A 101 -5.84 10.24 2.60
CA GLY A 101 -5.35 8.87 2.34
C GLY A 101 -5.25 7.98 3.59
N SER A 102 -5.51 8.55 4.77
CA SER A 102 -5.61 7.82 6.04
C SER A 102 -6.82 6.88 6.08
N TYR A 103 -6.76 5.83 6.90
CA TYR A 103 -7.91 4.97 7.19
C TYR A 103 -8.77 5.46 8.36
N VAL A 104 -8.26 6.36 9.21
CA VAL A 104 -8.89 6.69 10.51
C VAL A 104 -8.97 8.18 10.83
N ASP A 105 -8.16 9.02 10.18
CA ASP A 105 -8.02 10.42 10.56
C ASP A 105 -8.74 11.35 9.56
N GLY A 106 -9.64 12.18 10.10
CA GLY A 106 -10.36 13.18 9.33
C GLY A 106 -11.43 12.57 8.41
N TYR A 107 -11.69 13.24 7.28
CA TYR A 107 -12.57 12.70 6.24
C TYR A 107 -11.72 11.90 5.25
N THR A 108 -11.82 10.58 5.34
CA THR A 108 -10.94 9.63 4.65
C THR A 108 -11.51 9.16 3.32
N PHE A 109 -10.68 8.53 2.49
CA PHE A 109 -11.16 7.78 1.32
C PHE A 109 -12.10 6.61 1.65
N ILE A 110 -12.18 6.14 2.91
CA ILE A 110 -13.19 5.17 3.34
C ILE A 110 -14.53 5.90 3.46
N ASP A 111 -14.56 7.04 4.14
CA ASP A 111 -15.77 7.87 4.28
C ASP A 111 -16.29 8.33 2.91
N ALA A 112 -15.38 8.75 2.03
CA ALA A 112 -15.70 9.14 0.67
C ALA A 112 -16.14 7.97 -0.21
N ALA A 113 -15.66 6.75 0.05
CA ALA A 113 -16.10 5.55 -0.66
C ALA A 113 -17.55 5.15 -0.34
N GLY A 114 -18.15 5.68 0.73
CA GLY A 114 -19.55 5.49 1.10
C GLY A 114 -19.74 4.55 2.29
N GLN A 115 -20.93 4.62 2.90
CA GLN A 115 -21.20 4.13 4.25
C GLN A 115 -20.98 2.61 4.47
N ASP A 116 -21.19 1.79 3.44
CA ASP A 116 -21.02 0.33 3.54
C ASP A 116 -19.62 -0.16 3.16
N VAL A 117 -18.70 0.77 2.84
CA VAL A 117 -17.34 0.43 2.45
C VAL A 117 -16.44 0.46 3.67
N THR A 118 -15.78 -0.66 3.92
CA THR A 118 -14.70 -0.80 4.89
C THR A 118 -13.58 -1.64 4.28
N ARG A 119 -12.46 -1.74 4.98
CA ARG A 119 -11.35 -2.63 4.58
C ARG A 119 -11.76 -4.12 4.58
N GLU A 120 -12.78 -4.49 5.35
CA GLU A 120 -13.30 -5.86 5.50
C GLU A 120 -14.49 -6.16 4.57
N THR A 121 -15.06 -5.16 3.89
CA THR A 121 -16.18 -5.36 2.94
C THR A 121 -15.74 -5.19 1.49
N LEU A 122 -14.63 -4.49 1.25
CA LEU A 122 -14.12 -4.23 -0.09
C LEU A 122 -13.62 -5.52 -0.73
N GLN A 123 -14.18 -5.86 -1.88
CA GLN A 123 -13.75 -7.01 -2.66
C GLN A 123 -12.41 -6.70 -3.34
N LEU A 124 -11.43 -7.60 -3.26
CA LEU A 124 -10.10 -7.44 -3.83
C LEU A 124 -9.76 -8.63 -4.74
N GLY A 125 -9.24 -8.35 -5.93
CA GLY A 125 -8.96 -9.34 -6.98
C GLY A 125 -8.86 -8.67 -8.36
N LEU A 126 -8.53 -9.45 -9.39
CA LEU A 126 -8.35 -8.99 -10.76
C LEU A 126 -9.51 -8.09 -11.25
N PRO A 127 -10.79 -8.50 -11.17
CA PRO A 127 -11.88 -7.67 -11.69
C PRO A 127 -11.94 -6.29 -11.02
N ASN A 128 -11.60 -6.22 -9.73
CA ASN A 128 -11.74 -4.99 -8.95
C ASN A 128 -10.53 -4.09 -9.13
N LEU A 129 -9.34 -4.66 -9.33
CA LEU A 129 -8.16 -3.91 -9.73
C LEU A 129 -8.36 -3.29 -11.13
N SER A 130 -8.81 -4.07 -12.11
CA SER A 130 -9.13 -3.58 -13.45
C SER A 130 -10.19 -2.47 -13.42
N ASN A 131 -11.27 -2.67 -12.65
CA ASN A 131 -12.30 -1.65 -12.47
C ASN A 131 -11.78 -0.39 -11.77
N ALA A 132 -10.90 -0.52 -10.77
CA ALA A 132 -10.29 0.62 -10.10
C ALA A 132 -9.45 1.47 -11.07
N ILE A 133 -8.62 0.83 -11.89
CA ILE A 133 -7.82 1.50 -12.93
C ILE A 133 -8.74 2.21 -13.92
N ALA A 134 -9.76 1.53 -14.43
CA ALA A 134 -10.70 2.12 -15.38
C ALA A 134 -11.49 3.31 -14.78
N ASN A 135 -11.91 3.21 -13.50
CA ASN A 135 -12.58 4.31 -12.77
C ASN A 135 -11.70 5.55 -12.70
N LEU A 136 -10.44 5.39 -12.29
CA LEU A 136 -9.51 6.50 -12.12
C LEU A 136 -9.08 7.10 -13.46
N ALA A 137 -8.85 6.28 -14.49
CA ALA A 137 -8.47 6.73 -15.84
C ALA A 137 -9.55 7.63 -16.47
N ARG A 138 -10.84 7.36 -16.24
CA ARG A 138 -11.97 8.15 -16.79
C ARG A 138 -12.39 9.35 -15.94
N ALA A 139 -11.92 9.46 -14.70
CA ALA A 139 -12.33 10.52 -13.78
C ALA A 139 -11.70 11.87 -14.15
N LEU A 140 -12.41 12.69 -14.95
CA LEU A 140 -11.95 14.04 -15.30
C LEU A 140 -11.78 14.93 -14.06
N ASP A 141 -12.71 14.81 -13.12
CA ASP A 141 -12.68 15.45 -11.81
C ASP A 141 -13.01 14.39 -10.73
N PRO A 142 -12.01 13.92 -9.96
CA PRO A 142 -12.22 12.92 -8.91
C PRO A 142 -12.95 13.46 -7.68
N ASN A 143 -13.20 14.77 -7.60
CA ASN A 143 -13.95 15.39 -6.52
C ASN A 143 -15.42 15.63 -6.87
N SER A 144 -15.84 15.31 -8.10
CA SER A 144 -17.22 15.53 -8.54
C SER A 144 -18.21 14.64 -7.78
N THR A 145 -19.27 15.24 -7.24
CA THR A 145 -20.37 14.52 -6.57
C THR A 145 -21.43 13.99 -7.55
N GLN A 146 -21.28 14.28 -8.85
CA GLN A 146 -22.18 13.78 -9.89
C GLN A 146 -21.90 12.32 -10.22
N ASN A 147 -22.97 11.53 -10.46
CA ASN A 147 -22.88 10.14 -10.90
C ASN A 147 -21.97 9.25 -10.04
N ASN A 148 -21.89 9.54 -8.73
CA ASN A 148 -21.03 8.87 -7.77
C ASN A 148 -19.51 8.93 -8.10
N ALA A 149 -19.04 9.93 -8.84
CA ALA A 149 -17.65 10.00 -9.27
C ALA A 149 -16.66 10.07 -8.09
N LEU A 150 -16.94 10.90 -7.08
CA LEU A 150 -16.19 10.98 -5.82
C LEU A 150 -16.07 9.60 -5.16
N GLN A 151 -17.21 8.92 -4.95
CA GLN A 151 -17.24 7.61 -4.29
C GLN A 151 -16.48 6.55 -5.10
N ASN A 152 -16.64 6.55 -6.42
CA ASN A 152 -15.94 5.60 -7.29
C ASN A 152 -14.42 5.82 -7.29
N CYS A 153 -13.94 7.07 -7.24
CA CYS A 153 -12.52 7.38 -7.14
C CYS A 153 -11.96 6.96 -5.78
N ALA A 154 -12.66 7.28 -4.69
CA ALA A 154 -12.25 6.92 -3.35
C ALA A 154 -12.17 5.39 -3.17
N ARG A 155 -13.19 4.65 -3.64
CA ARG A 155 -13.19 3.17 -3.69
C ARG A 155 -12.01 2.63 -4.48
N ALA A 156 -11.74 3.20 -5.66
CA ALA A 156 -10.65 2.74 -6.51
C ALA A 156 -9.28 2.93 -5.83
N LEU A 157 -9.04 4.08 -5.20
CA LEU A 157 -7.81 4.33 -4.44
C LEU A 157 -7.68 3.42 -3.21
N LEU A 158 -8.79 3.09 -2.55
CA LEU A 158 -8.79 2.12 -1.45
C LEU A 158 -8.42 0.70 -1.94
N VAL A 159 -8.97 0.26 -3.09
CA VAL A 159 -8.58 -1.01 -3.73
C VAL A 159 -7.07 -1.01 -4.03
N LEU A 160 -6.57 0.04 -4.68
CA LEU A 160 -5.15 0.15 -5.03
C LEU A 160 -4.25 0.19 -3.79
N THR A 161 -4.66 0.86 -2.73
CA THR A 161 -3.86 0.93 -1.50
C THR A 161 -3.74 -0.46 -0.87
N GLN A 162 -4.84 -1.21 -0.76
CA GLN A 162 -4.80 -2.57 -0.21
C GLN A 162 -4.07 -3.58 -1.11
N MET A 163 -4.32 -3.53 -2.42
CA MET A 163 -3.71 -4.46 -3.37
C MET A 163 -2.27 -4.12 -3.74
N ILE A 164 -1.80 -2.90 -3.53
CA ILE A 164 -0.43 -2.52 -3.90
C ILE A 164 0.40 -2.27 -2.65
N ALA A 165 0.06 -1.23 -1.87
CA ALA A 165 0.86 -0.84 -0.71
C ALA A 165 0.80 -1.90 0.40
N GLU A 166 -0.39 -2.34 0.80
CA GLU A 166 -0.52 -3.31 1.91
C GLU A 166 -0.02 -4.70 1.52
N SER A 167 -0.20 -5.11 0.27
CA SER A 167 0.37 -6.36 -0.24
C SER A 167 1.89 -6.30 -0.33
N THR A 168 2.46 -5.15 -0.69
CA THR A 168 3.93 -4.96 -0.63
C THR A 168 4.44 -5.09 0.80
N ARG A 169 3.76 -4.45 1.78
CA ARG A 169 4.11 -4.51 3.21
C ARG A 169 3.97 -5.90 3.82
N PHE A 170 2.97 -6.68 3.44
CA PHE A 170 2.62 -7.95 4.09
C PHE A 170 2.50 -9.11 3.10
N GLN A 171 3.29 -10.15 3.31
CA GLN A 171 3.23 -11.39 2.54
C GLN A 171 1.85 -12.06 2.67
N LEU A 172 1.27 -12.10 3.87
CA LEU A 172 -0.05 -12.73 4.08
C LEU A 172 -1.18 -12.04 3.31
N ILE A 173 -1.10 -10.73 3.08
CA ILE A 173 -2.06 -10.01 2.23
C ILE A 173 -1.84 -10.41 0.77
N THR A 174 -0.57 -10.49 0.31
CA THR A 174 -0.26 -10.98 -1.04
C THR A 174 -0.83 -12.38 -1.28
N ASP A 175 -0.59 -13.31 -0.34
CA ASP A 175 -1.08 -14.69 -0.44
C ASP A 175 -2.60 -14.76 -0.50
N HIS A 176 -3.28 -13.93 0.30
CA HIS A 176 -4.73 -13.82 0.28
C HIS A 176 -5.25 -13.33 -1.07
N ILE A 177 -4.64 -12.31 -1.66
CA ILE A 177 -5.02 -11.78 -2.98
C ILE A 177 -4.76 -12.80 -4.08
N VAL A 178 -3.57 -13.42 -4.11
CA VAL A 178 -3.21 -14.43 -5.11
C VAL A 178 -4.17 -15.61 -5.07
N LYS A 179 -4.49 -16.12 -3.87
CA LYS A 179 -5.45 -17.22 -3.69
C LYS A 179 -6.83 -16.90 -4.24
N ASN A 180 -7.26 -15.63 -4.15
CA ASN A 180 -8.58 -15.19 -4.56
C ASN A 180 -8.57 -14.36 -5.84
N TRP A 181 -7.48 -14.41 -6.63
CA TRP A 181 -7.21 -13.46 -7.71
C TRP A 181 -8.38 -13.29 -8.68
N TYR A 182 -8.94 -14.39 -9.19
CA TYR A 182 -10.02 -14.35 -10.17
C TYR A 182 -11.43 -14.22 -9.57
N ASN A 183 -11.64 -14.71 -8.34
CA ASN A 183 -12.96 -14.72 -7.72
C ASN A 183 -13.25 -13.47 -6.88
N SER A 184 -12.20 -12.72 -6.56
CA SER A 184 -12.18 -11.68 -5.53
C SER A 184 -12.54 -12.17 -4.13
N ALA A 185 -11.99 -11.53 -3.12
CA ALA A 185 -12.41 -11.72 -1.74
C ALA A 185 -12.11 -10.45 -0.92
N PRO A 186 -12.86 -10.17 0.14
CA PRO A 186 -12.47 -9.16 1.11
C PRO A 186 -11.37 -9.68 2.02
N LEU A 187 -10.57 -8.77 2.57
CA LEU A 187 -9.63 -9.13 3.63
C LEU A 187 -10.36 -9.60 4.88
N THR A 188 -9.77 -10.57 5.57
CA THR A 188 -10.25 -10.97 6.91
C THR A 188 -9.90 -9.88 7.92
N SER A 189 -10.64 -9.82 9.03
CA SER A 189 -10.36 -8.86 10.11
C SER A 189 -8.92 -8.99 10.66
N GLN A 190 -8.34 -10.19 10.62
CA GLN A 190 -6.94 -10.42 10.98
C GLN A 190 -5.97 -9.69 10.04
N LEU A 191 -6.20 -9.76 8.73
CA LEU A 191 -5.37 -9.07 7.72
C LEU A 191 -5.55 -7.55 7.78
N VAL A 192 -6.76 -7.09 8.10
CA VAL A 192 -7.05 -5.66 8.32
C VAL A 192 -6.36 -5.13 9.57
N GLU A 193 -6.23 -5.95 10.62
CA GLU A 193 -5.44 -5.59 11.80
C GLU A 193 -3.94 -5.46 11.45
N LEU A 194 -3.38 -6.35 10.62
CA LEU A 194 -1.97 -6.28 10.22
C LEU A 194 -1.59 -4.92 9.64
N GLN A 195 -2.45 -4.35 8.80
CA GLN A 195 -2.23 -3.04 8.16
C GLN A 195 -1.94 -1.93 9.18
N GLN A 196 -2.56 -1.98 10.36
CA GLN A 196 -2.35 -1.00 11.43
C GLN A 196 -1.03 -1.22 12.17
N GLY A 197 -0.52 -2.46 12.18
CA GLY A 197 0.66 -2.86 12.92
C GLY A 197 1.98 -2.74 12.16
N PHE A 198 2.00 -2.20 10.93
CA PHE A 198 3.18 -2.26 10.06
C PHE A 198 4.48 -1.78 10.73
N VAL A 199 4.42 -0.61 11.38
CA VAL A 199 5.55 -0.03 12.12
C VAL A 199 5.95 -0.90 13.31
N SER A 200 4.96 -1.31 14.12
CA SER A 200 5.19 -2.09 15.34
C SER A 200 5.80 -3.45 15.04
N PHE A 201 5.28 -4.18 14.05
CA PHE A 201 5.84 -5.46 13.60
C PHE A 201 7.23 -5.27 12.99
N SER A 202 7.44 -4.25 12.14
CA SER A 202 8.77 -3.96 11.58
C SER A 202 9.82 -3.69 12.66
N SER A 203 9.47 -2.87 13.66
CA SER A 203 10.32 -2.56 14.81
C SER A 203 10.58 -3.79 15.67
N ALA A 204 9.58 -4.63 15.89
CA ALA A 204 9.73 -5.83 16.69
C ALA A 204 10.66 -6.85 16.02
N VAL A 205 10.55 -7.06 14.71
CA VAL A 205 11.49 -7.91 13.95
C VAL A 205 12.90 -7.35 13.97
N GLN A 206 13.08 -6.04 13.73
CA GLN A 206 14.41 -5.43 13.73
C GLN A 206 15.07 -5.38 15.11
N ARG A 207 14.30 -5.38 16.20
CA ARG A 207 14.83 -5.42 17.58
C ARG A 207 15.12 -6.81 18.08
N ALA A 208 14.60 -7.85 17.42
CA ALA A 208 14.85 -9.23 17.79
C ALA A 208 16.29 -9.69 17.51
N ASP A 209 17.25 -8.75 17.45
CA ASP A 209 18.65 -9.04 17.25
C ASP A 209 19.20 -9.96 18.36
N LEU A 210 20.20 -10.76 17.96
CA LEU A 210 20.51 -12.10 18.45
C LEU A 210 20.82 -12.26 19.97
N PRO A 211 20.59 -13.47 20.51
CA PRO A 211 20.02 -14.64 19.85
C PRO A 211 18.48 -14.69 19.93
N TRP A 212 17.81 -14.92 18.80
CA TRP A 212 16.38 -15.18 18.71
C TRP A 212 16.09 -16.55 18.09
N THR A 213 14.85 -17.00 18.21
CA THR A 213 14.30 -18.24 17.63
C THR A 213 12.92 -17.95 17.05
N ASP A 214 12.39 -18.80 16.17
CA ASP A 214 11.03 -18.65 15.62
C ASP A 214 9.93 -18.53 16.68
N ASN A 215 10.18 -19.04 17.89
CA ASN A 215 9.27 -18.99 19.03
C ASN A 215 9.52 -17.81 19.97
N THR A 216 10.52 -16.96 19.70
CA THR A 216 10.80 -15.76 20.50
C THR A 216 9.58 -14.86 20.49
N PRO A 217 9.02 -14.48 21.66
CA PRO A 217 7.89 -13.57 21.74
C PRO A 217 8.19 -12.21 21.08
N LEU A 218 7.18 -11.63 20.43
CA LEU A 218 7.30 -10.31 19.80
C LEU A 218 7.49 -9.20 20.85
N PRO A 219 8.61 -8.46 20.83
CA PRO A 219 8.79 -7.35 21.74
C PRO A 219 7.87 -6.17 21.40
N ASN A 220 7.27 -5.55 22.42
CA ASN A 220 6.51 -4.30 22.31
C ASN A 220 5.31 -4.32 21.34
N VAL A 221 4.78 -5.49 21.02
CA VAL A 221 3.48 -5.64 20.35
C VAL A 221 2.46 -6.05 21.42
N PRO A 222 1.27 -5.41 21.51
CA PRO A 222 0.26 -5.80 22.48
C PRO A 222 -0.07 -7.29 22.42
N ASN A 223 -0.20 -7.91 23.60
CA ASN A 223 -0.60 -9.31 23.74
C ASN A 223 -1.86 -9.39 24.62
N PRO A 224 -3.02 -9.85 24.10
CA PRO A 224 -3.24 -10.31 22.72
C PRO A 224 -3.33 -9.16 21.69
N ASN A 225 -2.84 -9.35 20.45
CA ASN A 225 -3.18 -8.54 19.27
C ASN A 225 -4.17 -9.29 18.37
N ARG A 226 -5.01 -8.54 17.66
CA ARG A 226 -6.06 -9.11 16.81
C ARG A 226 -5.54 -9.70 15.50
N ALA A 227 -4.27 -9.43 15.16
CA ALA A 227 -3.58 -10.03 14.04
C ALA A 227 -3.10 -11.47 14.34
N GLN A 228 -3.19 -11.92 15.59
CA GLN A 228 -2.79 -13.25 16.05
C GLN A 228 -1.33 -13.62 15.73
N ILE A 229 -0.44 -12.62 15.73
CA ILE A 229 1.01 -12.80 15.57
C ILE A 229 1.68 -12.60 16.92
N TRP A 230 2.33 -13.63 17.43
CA TRP A 230 2.88 -13.68 18.79
C TRP A 230 4.40 -13.78 18.84
N THR A 231 5.00 -14.32 17.78
CA THR A 231 6.43 -14.61 17.74
C THR A 231 7.13 -13.90 16.60
N VAL A 232 8.44 -13.74 16.74
CA VAL A 232 9.31 -13.15 15.71
C VAL A 232 9.22 -13.97 14.41
N GLY A 233 9.21 -15.31 14.50
CA GLY A 233 9.04 -16.17 13.32
C GLY A 233 7.71 -15.95 12.60
N GLN A 234 6.61 -15.78 13.34
CA GLN A 234 5.30 -15.46 12.75
C GLN A 234 5.29 -14.07 12.09
N ALA A 235 5.93 -13.07 12.70
CA ALA A 235 6.04 -11.74 12.10
C ALA A 235 6.89 -11.74 10.83
N ILE A 236 8.00 -12.49 10.83
CA ILE A 236 8.86 -12.67 9.66
C ILE A 236 8.07 -13.30 8.51
N ALA A 237 7.29 -14.34 8.78
CA ALA A 237 6.43 -14.96 7.78
C ALA A 237 5.30 -14.03 7.29
N ALA A 238 4.89 -13.05 8.10
CA ALA A 238 3.80 -12.14 7.78
C ALA A 238 4.22 -10.92 6.96
N LEU A 239 5.43 -10.40 7.19
CA LEU A 239 5.94 -9.19 6.57
C LEU A 239 6.53 -9.49 5.20
N GLY A 240 6.21 -8.64 4.22
CA GLY A 240 6.81 -8.67 2.89
C GLY A 240 8.05 -7.81 2.79
N ILE A 241 8.05 -6.67 3.46
CA ILE A 241 9.17 -5.71 3.58
C ILE A 241 9.03 -4.99 4.92
N LEU A 242 10.13 -4.55 5.53
CA LEU A 242 10.11 -3.84 6.82
C LEU A 242 10.20 -2.33 6.60
N MET A 243 9.52 -1.55 7.44
CA MET A 243 9.87 -0.14 7.60
C MET A 243 11.16 -0.02 8.41
N GLU A 244 12.16 0.75 7.96
CA GLU A 244 13.35 1.03 8.78
C GLU A 244 12.94 1.85 10.01
N THR A 245 13.26 1.31 11.19
CA THR A 245 12.87 1.88 12.49
C THR A 245 14.04 2.08 13.44
N ARG A 246 15.24 1.65 13.05
CA ARG A 246 16.44 1.85 13.84
C ARG A 246 16.93 3.30 13.67
N PRO A 247 17.56 3.86 14.71
CA PRO A 247 18.23 5.15 14.58
C PRO A 247 19.31 5.06 13.48
N VAL A 248 19.44 6.09 12.66
CA VAL A 248 20.63 6.23 11.80
C VAL A 248 21.84 6.37 12.71
N THR A 249 22.68 5.34 12.77
CA THR A 249 23.98 5.43 13.43
C THR A 249 24.87 6.34 12.58
N SER A 250 25.23 7.49 13.16
CA SER A 250 26.21 8.44 12.60
C SER A 250 27.61 7.85 12.52
#